data_AF-A0A429A1X3-F1
#
_entry.id   AF-A0A429A1X3-F1
#
_cell.length_a   1.000
_cell.length_b   1.000
_cell.length_c   1.000
_cell.angle_alpha   90.00
_cell.angle_beta   90.00
_cell.angle_gamma   90.00
#
_symmetry.space_group_name_H-M   'P 1'
#
loop_
_entity.id
_entity.type
_entity.pdbx_description
1 polymer ?
#
loop_
_entity_poly.entity_id
_entity_poly.type
_entity_poly.pdbx_seq_one_letter_code
_entity_poly.pdbx_strand_id
1 'polypeptide(L)'
;MSTVVILLIVIAAVVVLGVTVMALRTRGAQGGRSLKRRFGPEYERTVARHDGDAKAAERELAQRVERHGGLRERTLETTEVERYEARWTAAQERFVESPKDAVDEADRLLAELAQARGYPDGAQYEEQLSALSVHHANRVHGYRRVHSAARAGAEGGSGTEELREAMVEARALFEELVAVPVERHREPHEARKKTGSHTPWSFTGRQAKGS
;
A
#
# COMPACT_ATOMS: atom_id res chain seq x y z
N MET A 1 24.33 -15.28 -42.48
CA MET A 1 23.34 -15.54 -41.42
C MET A 1 22.39 -16.62 -41.92
N SER A 2 22.56 -17.87 -41.48
CA SER A 2 21.87 -19.03 -42.06
C SER A 2 20.38 -19.01 -41.69
N THR A 3 19.50 -19.31 -42.65
CA THR A 3 18.04 -19.39 -42.50
C THR A 3 17.58 -20.24 -41.29
N VAL A 4 18.38 -21.24 -40.92
CA VAL A 4 18.22 -22.09 -39.73
C VAL A 4 18.26 -21.30 -38.42
N VAL A 5 19.14 -20.29 -38.31
CA VAL A 5 19.24 -19.44 -37.11
C VAL A 5 18.00 -18.56 -36.97
N ILE A 6 17.48 -18.04 -38.08
CA ILE A 6 16.27 -17.22 -38.11
C ILE A 6 15.05 -18.06 -37.67
N LEU A 7 14.93 -19.29 -38.16
CA LEU A 7 13.83 -20.20 -37.81
C LEU A 7 13.80 -20.52 -36.30
N LEU A 8 14.97 -20.78 -35.69
CA LEU A 8 15.08 -21.06 -34.27
C LEU A 8 14.67 -19.87 -33.40
N ILE A 9 15.02 -18.65 -33.80
CA ILE A 9 14.63 -17.42 -33.09
C ILE A 9 13.11 -17.24 -33.15
N VAL A 10 12.48 -17.49 -34.30
CA VAL A 10 11.02 -17.38 -34.46
C VAL A 10 10.29 -18.41 -33.59
N ILE A 11 10.74 -19.67 -33.57
CA ILE A 11 10.13 -20.72 -32.72
C ILE A 11 10.31 -20.38 -31.24
N ALA A 12 11.50 -19.93 -30.82
CA ALA A 12 11.74 -19.51 -29.44
C ALA A 12 10.83 -18.32 -29.06
N ALA A 13 10.65 -17.34 -29.94
CA ALA A 13 9.74 -16.21 -29.71
C ALA A 13 8.28 -16.67 -29.55
N VAL A 14 7.82 -17.61 -30.38
CA VAL A 14 6.45 -18.18 -30.29
C VAL A 14 6.26 -18.97 -29.00
N VAL A 15 7.25 -19.76 -28.58
CA VAL A 15 7.21 -20.52 -27.31
C VAL A 15 7.19 -19.58 -26.11
N VAL A 16 8.02 -18.52 -26.12
CA VAL A 16 8.04 -17.50 -25.06
C VAL A 16 6.70 -16.77 -24.99
N LEU A 17 6.11 -16.39 -26.14
CA LEU A 17 4.76 -15.81 -26.18
C LEU A 17 3.70 -16.77 -25.64
N GLY A 18 3.75 -18.04 -26.04
CA GLY A 18 2.80 -19.07 -25.60
C GLY A 18 2.84 -19.29 -24.09
N VAL A 19 4.02 -19.37 -23.50
CA VAL A 19 4.21 -19.54 -22.04
C VAL A 19 3.74 -18.31 -21.28
N THR A 20 3.99 -17.11 -21.79
CA THR A 20 3.56 -15.84 -21.16
C THR A 20 2.04 -15.76 -21.10
N VAL A 21 1.34 -16.08 -22.19
CA VAL A 21 -0.13 -16.09 -22.24
C VAL A 21 -0.73 -17.18 -21.33
N MET A 22 -0.10 -18.36 -21.25
CA MET A 22 -0.55 -19.44 -20.38
C MET A 22 -0.38 -19.08 -18.89
N ALA A 23 0.75 -18.47 -18.51
CA ALA A 23 1.01 -18.02 -17.13
C ALA A 23 0.05 -16.90 -16.68
N LEU A 24 -0.43 -16.07 -17.62
CA LEU A 24 -1.46 -15.08 -17.35
C LEU A 24 -2.85 -15.73 -17.14
N ARG A 25 -3.14 -16.85 -17.81
CA ARG A 25 -4.43 -17.56 -17.68
C ARG A 25 -4.56 -18.42 -16.42
N THR A 26 -3.48 -19.04 -15.96
CA THR A 26 -3.52 -19.93 -14.77
C THR A 26 -3.48 -19.18 -13.43
N ARG A 27 -3.11 -17.89 -13.43
CA ARG A 27 -3.08 -17.04 -12.23
C ARG A 27 -4.46 -16.65 -11.67
N GLY A 28 -5.55 -16.87 -12.41
CA GLY A 28 -6.90 -16.41 -12.03
C GLY A 28 -7.50 -17.07 -10.78
N ALA A 29 -7.18 -18.33 -10.46
CA ALA A 29 -7.83 -19.03 -9.34
C ALA A 29 -7.06 -18.91 -8.00
N GLN A 30 -5.75 -18.68 -8.04
CA GLN A 30 -4.93 -18.45 -6.84
C GLN A 30 -4.64 -16.97 -6.58
N GLY A 31 -4.72 -16.11 -7.61
CA GLY A 31 -4.48 -14.66 -7.51
C GLY A 31 -5.54 -13.94 -6.68
N GLY A 32 -6.81 -14.28 -6.84
CA GLY A 32 -7.93 -13.63 -6.14
C GLY A 32 -7.81 -13.60 -4.62
N ARG A 33 -7.41 -14.72 -4.00
CA ARG A 33 -7.19 -14.79 -2.54
C ARG A 33 -6.05 -13.86 -2.08
N SER A 34 -4.99 -13.73 -2.88
CA SER A 34 -3.87 -12.83 -2.57
C SER A 34 -4.25 -11.36 -2.75
N LEU A 35 -5.04 -11.04 -3.78
CA LEU A 35 -5.56 -9.69 -4.03
C LEU A 35 -6.56 -9.28 -2.96
N LYS A 36 -7.51 -10.14 -2.62
CA LYS A 36 -8.46 -9.91 -1.54
C LYS A 36 -7.75 -9.65 -0.20
N ARG A 37 -6.71 -10.41 0.14
CA ARG A 37 -5.92 -10.17 1.35
C ARG A 37 -5.15 -8.85 1.30
N ARG A 38 -4.64 -8.44 0.14
CA ARG A 38 -3.87 -7.19 -0.03
C ARG A 38 -4.75 -5.95 0.00
N PHE A 39 -5.84 -5.98 -0.75
CA PHE A 39 -6.74 -4.85 -0.94
C PHE A 39 -7.78 -4.74 0.19
N GLY A 40 -8.09 -5.84 0.89
CA GLY A 40 -9.10 -5.82 1.95
C GLY A 40 -10.40 -5.21 1.42
N PRO A 41 -11.01 -4.23 2.11
CA PRO A 41 -12.26 -3.56 1.68
C PRO A 41 -12.26 -3.02 0.25
N GLU A 42 -11.10 -2.70 -0.31
CA GLU A 42 -10.97 -2.24 -1.69
C GLU A 42 -11.29 -3.33 -2.71
N TYR A 43 -11.09 -4.59 -2.34
CA TYR A 43 -11.51 -5.72 -3.15
C TYR A 43 -13.02 -5.75 -3.27
N GLU A 44 -13.73 -5.78 -2.14
CA GLU A 44 -15.20 -5.82 -2.11
C GLU A 44 -15.80 -4.60 -2.85
N ARG A 45 -15.22 -3.40 -2.65
CA ARG A 45 -15.66 -2.19 -3.37
C ARG A 45 -15.47 -2.31 -4.88
N THR A 46 -14.34 -2.85 -5.33
CA THR A 46 -14.07 -3.01 -6.76
C THR A 46 -14.99 -4.06 -7.37
N VAL A 47 -15.27 -5.17 -6.66
CA VAL A 47 -16.26 -6.16 -7.07
C VAL A 47 -17.65 -5.54 -7.21
N ALA A 48 -18.08 -4.73 -6.24
CA ALA A 48 -19.35 -4.04 -6.29
C ALA A 48 -19.45 -3.06 -7.48
N ARG A 49 -18.35 -2.39 -7.85
CA ARG A 49 -18.29 -1.51 -9.04
C ARG A 49 -18.44 -2.28 -10.35
N HIS A 50 -18.04 -3.55 -10.39
CA HIS A 50 -18.19 -4.44 -11.54
C HIS A 50 -19.45 -5.30 -11.46
N ASP A 51 -20.51 -4.82 -10.81
CA ASP A 51 -21.80 -5.51 -10.68
C ASP A 51 -21.69 -6.94 -10.10
N GLY A 52 -20.68 -7.18 -9.26
CA GLY A 52 -20.41 -8.50 -8.68
C GLY A 52 -19.48 -9.39 -9.53
N ASP A 53 -18.99 -8.95 -10.70
CA ASP A 53 -18.00 -9.68 -11.48
C ASP A 53 -16.62 -9.64 -10.80
N ALA A 54 -16.37 -10.64 -9.96
CA ALA A 54 -15.10 -10.84 -9.29
C ALA A 54 -13.91 -10.95 -10.27
N LYS A 55 -14.11 -11.54 -11.44
CA LYS A 55 -13.02 -11.73 -12.40
C LYS A 55 -12.65 -10.40 -13.07
N ALA A 56 -13.61 -9.52 -13.33
CA ALA A 56 -13.33 -8.17 -13.81
C ALA A 56 -12.60 -7.33 -12.76
N ALA A 57 -13.08 -7.36 -11.52
CA ALA A 57 -12.45 -6.67 -10.40
C ALA A 57 -11.01 -7.14 -10.16
N GLU A 58 -10.75 -8.45 -10.16
CA GLU A 58 -9.40 -8.99 -10.00
C GLU A 58 -8.46 -8.57 -11.13
N ARG A 59 -8.94 -8.49 -12.38
CA ARG A 59 -8.14 -7.98 -13.51
C ARG A 59 -7.75 -6.52 -13.30
N GLU A 60 -8.69 -5.68 -12.88
CA GLU A 60 -8.40 -4.26 -12.61
C GLU A 60 -7.40 -4.12 -11.46
N LEU A 61 -7.62 -4.80 -10.33
CA LEU A 61 -6.72 -4.74 -9.18
C LEU A 61 -5.32 -5.26 -9.52
N ALA A 62 -5.22 -6.33 -10.32
CA ALA A 62 -3.94 -6.82 -10.81
C ALA A 62 -3.21 -5.77 -11.66
N GLN A 63 -3.90 -5.06 -12.56
CA GLN A 63 -3.32 -3.96 -13.35
C GLN A 63 -2.86 -2.79 -12.48
N ARG A 64 -3.57 -2.48 -11.38
CA ARG A 64 -3.11 -1.46 -10.42
C ARG A 64 -1.80 -1.87 -9.75
N VAL A 65 -1.71 -3.12 -9.31
CA VAL A 65 -0.48 -3.68 -8.71
C VAL A 65 0.66 -3.70 -9.71
N GLU A 66 0.39 -4.07 -10.96
CA GLU A 66 1.40 -4.06 -12.04
C GLU A 66 1.96 -2.66 -12.28
N ARG A 67 1.09 -1.64 -12.33
CA ARG A 67 1.50 -0.25 -12.57
C ARG A 67 2.18 0.41 -11.37
N HIS A 68 1.66 0.21 -10.16
CA HIS A 68 2.03 1.00 -8.98
C HIS A 68 2.69 0.20 -7.86
N GLY A 69 2.74 -1.13 -7.97
CA GLY A 69 3.27 -2.00 -6.92
C GLY A 69 4.78 -1.85 -6.68
N GLY A 70 5.50 -1.30 -7.65
CA GLY A 70 6.93 -0.99 -7.54
C GLY A 70 7.25 0.41 -7.00
N LEU A 71 6.24 1.24 -6.70
CA LEU A 71 6.47 2.55 -6.09
C LEU A 71 7.14 2.38 -4.73
N ARG A 72 8.16 3.21 -4.47
CA ARG A 72 8.84 3.28 -3.18
C ARG A 72 8.46 4.57 -2.52
N GLU A 73 7.93 4.46 -1.30
CA GLU A 73 7.53 5.63 -0.54
C GLU A 73 8.76 6.38 -0.02
N ARG A 74 8.81 7.70 -0.23
CA ARG A 74 9.90 8.58 0.22
C ARG A 74 9.70 8.98 1.67
N THR A 75 10.60 8.62 2.57
CA THR A 75 10.58 9.11 3.96
C THR A 75 10.56 10.63 4.00
N LEU A 76 9.68 11.21 4.82
CA LEU A 76 9.61 12.66 5.02
C LEU A 76 10.59 13.08 6.11
N GLU A 77 11.19 14.25 5.94
CA GLU A 77 11.98 14.88 6.99
C GLU A 77 11.06 15.32 8.16
N THR A 78 11.58 15.37 9.39
CA THR A 78 10.79 15.76 10.57
C THR A 78 10.12 17.12 10.38
N THR A 79 10.82 18.08 9.76
CA THR A 79 10.26 19.41 9.48
C THR A 79 9.14 19.41 8.42
N GLU A 80 9.16 18.45 7.48
CA GLU A 80 8.05 18.26 6.54
C GLU A 80 6.84 17.69 7.29
N VAL A 81 7.05 16.68 8.14
CA VAL A 81 5.99 16.07 8.97
C VAL A 81 5.31 17.12 9.84
N GLU A 82 6.08 17.91 10.61
CA GLU A 82 5.55 18.99 11.46
C GLU A 82 4.72 20.00 10.67
N ARG A 83 5.14 20.34 9.44
CA ARG A 83 4.40 21.25 8.55
C ARG A 83 3.07 20.66 8.12
N TYR A 84 3.05 19.39 7.71
CA TYR A 84 1.82 18.71 7.30
C TYR A 84 0.86 18.54 8.49
N GLU A 85 1.36 18.22 9.68
CA GLU A 85 0.56 18.14 10.91
C GLU A 85 -0.04 19.50 11.29
N ALA A 86 0.74 20.57 11.26
CA ALA A 86 0.22 21.92 11.53
C ALA A 86 -0.88 22.32 10.54
N ARG A 87 -0.71 22.02 9.25
CA ARG A 87 -1.73 22.27 8.22
C ARG A 87 -2.99 21.44 8.42
N TRP A 88 -2.86 20.19 8.82
CA TRP A 88 -4.01 19.35 9.15
C TRP A 88 -4.80 19.92 10.32
N THR A 89 -4.12 20.32 11.40
CA THR A 89 -4.75 20.94 12.58
C THR A 89 -5.46 22.24 12.19
N ALA A 90 -4.83 23.11 11.40
CA ALA A 90 -5.45 24.33 10.91
C ALA A 90 -6.70 24.07 10.06
N ALA A 91 -6.72 23.00 9.25
CA ALA A 91 -7.92 22.60 8.50
C ALA A 91 -9.05 22.16 9.45
N GLN A 92 -8.73 21.39 10.50
CA GLN A 92 -9.71 20.98 11.50
C GLN A 92 -10.29 22.15 12.30
N GLU A 93 -9.47 23.13 12.68
CA GLU A 93 -9.92 24.34 13.36
C GLU A 93 -10.85 25.18 12.47
N ARG A 94 -10.48 25.34 11.19
CA ARG A 94 -11.29 26.04 10.19
C ARG A 94 -12.66 25.40 9.99
N PHE A 95 -12.80 24.10 10.23
CA PHE A 95 -14.06 23.39 10.03
C PHE A 95 -15.22 24.00 10.83
N VAL A 96 -14.94 24.60 11.99
CA VAL A 96 -15.97 25.24 12.83
C VAL A 96 -16.57 26.46 12.15
N GLU A 97 -15.74 27.24 11.46
CA GLU A 97 -16.13 28.49 10.80
C GLU A 97 -16.59 28.26 9.35
N SER A 98 -15.85 27.43 8.61
CA SER A 98 -16.10 27.10 7.21
C SER A 98 -15.83 25.61 6.95
N PRO A 99 -16.84 24.74 7.16
CA PRO A 99 -16.73 23.30 6.92
C PRO A 99 -16.28 22.92 5.51
N LYS A 100 -16.72 23.70 4.50
CA LYS A 100 -16.39 23.44 3.09
C LYS A 100 -14.92 23.73 2.81
N ASP A 101 -14.44 24.92 3.20
CA ASP A 101 -13.03 25.28 2.98
C ASP A 101 -12.07 24.36 3.75
N ALA A 102 -12.50 23.85 4.91
CA ALA A 102 -11.74 22.87 5.68
C ALA A 102 -11.59 21.52 4.95
N VAL A 103 -12.68 21.01 4.34
CA VAL A 103 -12.64 19.78 3.54
C VAL A 103 -11.82 19.98 2.27
N ASP A 104 -11.94 21.12 1.60
CA ASP A 104 -11.15 21.45 0.39
C ASP A 104 -9.64 21.55 0.71
N GLU A 105 -9.28 22.14 1.85
CA GLU A 105 -7.89 22.15 2.32
C GLU A 105 -7.41 20.73 2.66
N ALA A 106 -8.24 19.92 3.31
CA ALA A 106 -7.87 18.53 3.64
C ALA A 106 -7.65 17.66 2.40
N ASP A 107 -8.48 17.81 1.36
CA ASP A 107 -8.31 17.12 0.08
C ASP A 107 -6.98 17.51 -0.60
N ARG A 108 -6.71 18.81 -0.72
CA ARG A 108 -5.44 19.31 -1.27
C ARG A 108 -4.23 18.86 -0.45
N LEU A 109 -4.34 18.94 0.88
CA LEU A 109 -3.28 18.53 1.79
C LEU A 109 -2.92 17.05 1.63
N LEU A 110 -3.91 16.16 1.51
CA LEU A 110 -3.68 14.74 1.27
C LEU A 110 -3.05 14.48 -0.10
N ALA A 111 -3.50 15.18 -1.14
CA ALA A 111 -2.95 15.08 -2.48
C ALA A 111 -1.47 15.48 -2.52
N GLU A 112 -1.12 16.61 -1.89
CA GLU A 112 0.25 17.11 -1.75
C GLU A 112 1.12 16.17 -0.90
N LEU A 113 0.58 15.67 0.21
CA LEU A 113 1.29 14.75 1.09
C LEU A 113 1.59 13.42 0.39
N ALA A 114 0.62 12.86 -0.33
CA ALA A 114 0.83 11.66 -1.13
C ALA A 114 1.91 11.89 -2.20
N GLN A 115 1.87 13.01 -2.92
CA GLN A 115 2.91 13.37 -3.88
C GLN A 115 4.29 13.49 -3.21
N ALA A 116 4.37 14.13 -2.05
CA ALA A 116 5.59 14.23 -1.25
C ALA A 116 6.09 12.86 -0.76
N ARG A 117 5.22 11.86 -0.62
CA ARG A 117 5.60 10.47 -0.33
C ARG A 117 6.00 9.68 -1.58
N GLY A 118 5.98 10.29 -2.77
CA GLY A 118 6.41 9.65 -4.02
C GLY A 118 5.27 9.02 -4.83
N TYR A 119 4.01 9.32 -4.48
CA TYR A 119 2.85 8.94 -5.29
C TYR A 119 2.68 9.87 -6.50
N PRO A 120 1.90 9.45 -7.52
CA PRO A 120 1.56 10.30 -8.67
C PRO A 120 0.98 11.66 -8.25
N ASP A 121 1.05 12.64 -9.16
CA ASP A 121 0.52 13.98 -8.94
C ASP A 121 -1.00 13.96 -8.65
N GLY A 122 -1.42 14.72 -7.63
CA GLY A 122 -2.81 14.84 -7.22
C GLY A 122 -3.72 15.54 -8.23
N ALA A 123 -3.15 16.26 -9.21
CA ALA A 123 -3.91 16.76 -10.37
C ALA A 123 -4.60 15.61 -11.13
N GLN A 124 -4.05 14.39 -11.07
CA GLN A 124 -4.65 13.16 -11.59
C GLN A 124 -5.18 12.28 -10.46
N TYR A 125 -6.25 12.75 -9.80
CA TYR A 125 -6.87 12.08 -8.66
C TYR A 125 -7.03 10.56 -8.83
N GLU A 126 -7.60 10.09 -9.94
CA GLU A 126 -7.83 8.65 -10.16
C GLU A 126 -6.52 7.84 -10.25
N GLU A 127 -5.46 8.43 -10.79
CA GLU A 127 -4.14 7.79 -10.86
C GLU A 127 -3.49 7.73 -9.48
N GLN A 128 -3.50 8.84 -8.73
CA GLN A 128 -2.98 8.90 -7.37
C GLN A 128 -3.76 7.95 -6.45
N LEU A 129 -5.08 7.93 -6.54
CA LEU A 129 -5.98 7.02 -5.81
C LEU A 129 -5.71 5.55 -6.16
N SER A 130 -5.49 5.24 -7.44
CA SER A 130 -5.10 3.90 -7.89
C SER A 130 -3.80 3.46 -7.22
N ALA A 131 -2.79 4.33 -7.21
CA ALA A 131 -1.51 4.06 -6.58
C ALA A 131 -1.63 3.90 -5.06
N LEU A 132 -2.33 4.81 -4.37
CA LEU A 132 -2.60 4.73 -2.93
C LEU A 132 -3.35 3.45 -2.56
N SER A 133 -4.30 2.99 -3.39
CA SER A 133 -5.05 1.76 -3.12
C SER A 133 -4.18 0.49 -3.11
N VAL A 134 -3.00 0.52 -3.74
CA VAL A 134 -2.08 -0.63 -3.79
C VAL A 134 -1.26 -0.80 -2.50
N HIS A 135 -1.02 0.30 -1.79
CA HIS A 135 -0.12 0.38 -0.63
C HIS A 135 -0.89 0.69 0.68
N HIS A 136 -1.91 1.54 0.60
CA HIS A 136 -2.76 2.00 1.72
C HIS A 136 -4.23 1.59 1.54
N ALA A 137 -4.46 0.37 1.06
CA ALA A 137 -5.80 -0.11 0.67
C ALA A 137 -6.86 0.07 1.77
N ASN A 138 -6.49 -0.15 3.03
CA ASN A 138 -7.45 -0.05 4.15
C ASN A 138 -7.83 1.40 4.52
N ARG A 139 -7.07 2.40 4.07
CA ARG A 139 -7.28 3.83 4.43
C ARG A 139 -7.70 4.71 3.28
N VAL A 140 -7.51 4.25 2.03
CA VAL A 140 -7.82 5.01 0.82
C VAL A 140 -9.31 5.40 0.70
N HIS A 141 -10.20 4.73 1.43
CA HIS A 141 -11.61 5.10 1.49
C HIS A 141 -11.84 6.52 2.01
N GLY A 142 -11.12 6.93 3.07
CA GLY A 142 -11.23 8.28 3.62
C GLY A 142 -10.84 9.36 2.62
N TYR A 143 -9.82 9.08 1.78
CA TYR A 143 -9.46 9.98 0.69
C TYR A 143 -10.57 10.12 -0.35
N ARG A 144 -11.26 9.03 -0.70
CA ARG A 144 -12.43 9.14 -1.59
C ARG A 144 -13.54 10.00 -1.02
N ARG A 145 -13.80 9.86 0.28
CA ARG A 145 -14.88 10.60 0.95
C ARG A 145 -14.58 12.09 0.98
N VAL A 146 -13.40 12.49 1.46
CA VAL A 146 -13.01 13.92 1.51
C VAL A 146 -12.94 14.52 0.12
N HIS A 147 -12.44 13.77 -0.88
CA HIS A 147 -12.40 14.23 -2.25
C HIS A 147 -13.80 14.43 -2.86
N SER A 148 -14.70 13.46 -2.64
CA SER A 148 -16.09 13.59 -3.10
C SER A 148 -16.82 14.76 -2.42
N ALA A 149 -16.56 14.98 -1.14
CA ALA A 149 -17.15 16.07 -0.36
C ALA A 149 -16.63 17.45 -0.81
N ALA A 150 -15.33 17.57 -1.10
CA ALA A 150 -14.73 18.77 -1.66
C ALA A 150 -15.36 19.12 -3.02
N ARG A 151 -15.54 18.12 -3.89
CA ARG A 151 -16.19 18.32 -5.20
C ARG A 151 -17.68 18.63 -5.11
N ALA A 152 -18.42 17.98 -4.22
CA ALA A 152 -19.84 18.24 -4.01
C ALA A 152 -20.10 19.60 -3.33
N GLY A 153 -19.15 20.11 -2.53
CA GLY A 153 -19.19 21.44 -1.93
C GLY A 153 -19.31 22.57 -2.95
N ALA A 154 -18.68 22.40 -4.13
CA ALA A 154 -18.80 23.31 -5.28
C ALA A 154 -20.20 23.28 -5.91
N GLU A 155 -20.93 22.18 -5.78
CA GLU A 155 -22.27 21.96 -6.35
C GLU A 155 -23.40 22.15 -5.31
N GLY A 156 -23.06 22.48 -4.06
CA GLY A 156 -24.01 22.86 -3.01
C GLY A 156 -24.69 21.71 -2.25
N GLY A 157 -24.25 20.46 -2.42
CA GLY A 157 -25.02 19.27 -2.04
C GLY A 157 -24.76 18.62 -0.67
N SER A 158 -23.63 18.88 0.01
CA SER A 158 -23.27 18.13 1.23
C SER A 158 -23.66 18.83 2.52
N GLY A 159 -24.27 18.09 3.45
CA GLY A 159 -24.55 18.53 4.80
C GLY A 159 -23.29 18.61 5.66
N THR A 160 -23.25 19.50 6.65
CA THR A 160 -22.08 19.70 7.53
C THR A 160 -21.64 18.42 8.24
N GLU A 161 -22.57 17.53 8.58
CA GLU A 161 -22.22 16.26 9.23
C GLU A 161 -21.51 15.29 8.28
N GLU A 162 -21.91 15.24 7.02
CA GLU A 162 -21.24 14.43 5.99
C GLU A 162 -19.81 14.92 5.74
N LEU A 163 -19.61 16.25 5.77
CA LEU A 163 -18.28 16.87 5.71
C LEU A 163 -17.42 16.48 6.93
N ARG A 164 -18.02 16.45 8.13
CA ARG A 164 -17.34 16.03 9.36
C ARG A 164 -16.87 14.59 9.25
N GLU A 165 -17.76 13.67 8.87
CA GLU A 165 -17.44 12.26 8.69
C GLU A 165 -16.30 12.07 7.67
N ALA A 166 -16.37 12.80 6.55
CA ALA A 166 -15.34 12.75 5.52
C ALA A 166 -13.96 13.16 6.07
N MET A 167 -13.86 14.23 6.87
CA MET A 167 -12.62 14.64 7.52
C MET A 167 -12.12 13.59 8.53
N VAL A 168 -13.01 12.99 9.31
CA VAL A 168 -12.65 11.97 10.31
C VAL A 168 -12.10 10.72 9.62
N GLU A 169 -12.74 10.25 8.56
CA GLU A 169 -12.25 9.08 7.81
C GLU A 169 -10.92 9.36 7.09
N ALA A 170 -10.76 10.56 6.55
CA ALA A 170 -9.54 11.00 5.88
C ALA A 170 -8.32 11.06 6.81
N ARG A 171 -8.53 11.33 8.12
CA ARG A 171 -7.46 11.38 9.12
C ARG A 171 -6.61 10.11 9.14
N ALA A 172 -7.23 8.95 8.97
CA ALA A 172 -6.52 7.68 9.05
C ALA A 172 -5.50 7.50 7.90
N LEU A 173 -5.79 8.03 6.71
CA LEU A 173 -4.81 8.04 5.62
C LEU A 173 -3.72 9.08 5.89
N PHE A 174 -4.09 10.26 6.38
CA PHE A 174 -3.14 11.30 6.75
C PHE A 174 -2.08 10.75 7.73
N GLU A 175 -2.54 10.12 8.82
CA GLU A 175 -1.66 9.54 9.84
C GLU A 175 -0.72 8.47 9.28
N GLU A 176 -1.20 7.64 8.36
CA GLU A 176 -0.37 6.61 7.71
C GLU A 176 0.68 7.21 6.76
N LEU A 177 0.35 8.31 6.08
CA LEU A 177 1.26 9.00 5.16
C LEU A 177 2.33 9.83 5.89
N VAL A 178 2.01 10.44 7.03
CA VAL A 178 3.01 11.16 7.86
C VAL A 178 3.80 10.23 8.77
N ALA A 179 3.35 9.00 9.00
CA ALA A 179 4.08 8.03 9.79
C ALA A 179 5.44 7.76 9.15
N VAL A 180 6.50 8.15 9.88
CA VAL A 180 7.86 7.75 9.56
C VAL A 180 7.91 6.23 9.71
N PRO A 181 8.31 5.45 8.69
CA PRO A 181 8.74 4.09 8.94
C PRO A 181 9.93 4.25 9.87
N VAL A 182 9.73 4.02 11.18
CA VAL A 182 10.83 3.85 12.10
C VAL A 182 11.61 2.72 11.48
N GLU A 183 12.70 3.06 10.79
CA GLU A 183 13.71 2.10 10.41
C GLU A 183 14.01 1.41 11.72
N ARG A 184 13.47 0.19 11.88
CA ARG A 184 13.89 -0.68 12.97
C ARG A 184 15.37 -0.83 12.69
N HIS A 185 16.15 0.01 13.36
CA HIS A 185 17.58 -0.03 13.41
C HIS A 185 17.84 -1.49 13.71
N ARG A 186 18.19 -2.23 12.67
CA ARG A 186 18.54 -3.63 12.78
C ARG A 186 19.88 -3.51 13.45
N GLU A 187 19.89 -3.50 14.78
CA GLU A 187 21.11 -3.48 15.55
C GLU A 187 21.99 -4.56 14.92
N PRO A 188 23.23 -4.21 14.50
CA PRO A 188 24.15 -5.21 14.01
C PRO A 188 24.24 -6.25 15.10
N HIS A 189 23.72 -7.44 14.80
CA HIS A 189 23.73 -8.57 15.72
C HIS A 189 25.20 -8.85 16.00
N GLU A 190 25.71 -8.24 17.07
CA GLU A 190 27.10 -8.27 17.44
C GLU A 190 27.46 -9.74 17.54
N ALA A 191 28.34 -10.17 16.65
CA ALA A 191 28.82 -11.52 16.58
C ALA A 191 29.49 -11.81 17.92
N ARG A 192 28.73 -12.40 18.84
CA ARG A 192 29.20 -12.88 20.13
C ARG A 192 30.19 -14.00 19.86
N LYS A 193 31.44 -13.61 19.62
CA LYS A 193 32.62 -14.48 19.67
C LYS A 193 32.63 -15.12 21.05
N LYS A 194 32.16 -16.37 21.14
CA LYS A 194 32.47 -17.23 22.29
C LYS A 194 33.88 -17.78 22.10
N THR A 195 34.83 -17.00 22.56
CA THR A 195 36.17 -17.46 22.94
C THR A 195 36.04 -18.33 24.21
N GLY A 196 36.77 -19.44 24.27
CA GLY A 196 37.25 -20.01 25.54
C GLY A 196 36.51 -21.21 26.13
N SER A 197 36.98 -22.41 25.75
CA SER A 197 37.34 -23.56 26.62
C SER A 197 36.81 -23.66 28.06
N HIS A 198 36.19 -24.79 28.44
CA HIS A 198 36.62 -25.59 29.62
C HIS A 198 35.99 -27.02 29.69
N THR A 199 36.89 -28.02 29.65
CA THR A 199 36.93 -29.38 30.28
C THR A 199 35.79 -30.43 30.15
N PRO A 200 36.13 -31.71 29.87
CA PRO A 200 35.24 -32.85 29.99
C PRO A 200 35.32 -33.46 31.40
N TRP A 201 34.18 -33.70 32.05
CA TRP A 201 34.13 -34.49 33.29
C TRP A 201 33.33 -35.78 33.06
N SER A 202 34.02 -36.89 33.31
CA SER A 202 33.58 -38.28 33.29
C SER A 202 33.10 -38.79 34.65
N PHE A 203 32.32 -39.88 34.63
CA PHE A 203 31.91 -40.77 35.72
C PHE A 203 30.71 -40.40 36.60
N THR A 204 29.65 -41.20 36.46
CA THR A 204 29.08 -41.96 37.58
C THR A 204 28.51 -43.29 37.07
N GLY A 205 29.11 -44.39 37.54
CA GLY A 205 28.61 -45.75 37.38
C GLY A 205 29.19 -46.59 38.51
N ARG A 206 28.43 -46.73 39.61
CA ARG A 206 28.78 -47.56 40.76
C ARG A 206 27.55 -48.39 41.12
N GLN A 207 27.62 -49.70 40.92
CA GLN A 207 27.18 -50.67 41.93
C GLN A 207 27.82 -52.03 41.65
N ALA A 208 28.61 -52.47 42.63
CA ALA A 208 29.04 -53.84 42.82
C ALA A 208 28.64 -54.22 44.25
N LYS A 209 28.04 -55.40 44.40
CA LYS A 209 28.41 -56.39 45.42
C LYS A 209 27.71 -57.71 45.11
N GLY A 210 28.51 -58.73 44.85
CA GLY A 210 28.10 -60.12 45.02
C GLY A 210 28.23 -60.51 46.50
N SER A 211 27.32 -61.37 46.93
CA SER A 211 27.56 -62.67 47.56
C SER A 211 26.20 -63.32 47.84
#